data_AF-A0A8B7B385-F1
#
_entry.id   AF-A0A8B7B385-F1
#
_cell.length_a   1.000
_cell.length_b   1.000
_cell.length_c   1.000
_cell.angle_alpha   90.00
_cell.angle_beta   90.00
_cell.angle_gamma   90.00
#
_symmetry.space_group_name_H-M   'P 1'
#
loop_
_entity.id
_entity.type
_entity.pdbx_description
1 polymer ?
#
loop_
_entity_poly.entity_id
_entity_poly.type
_entity_poly.pdbx_seq_one_letter_code
_entity_poly.pdbx_strand_id
1 'polypeptide(L)'
;MKYLLLTLGLALVCGIKAVDIAQTRKDLDIMKLTGTWHSMVMAASDLTLLETEKAPLRVYIKEMWPTPENNLKINLLKRVNGSCVEMTVIAQKTEDPAVFIVNYQGEMKVSVLDTDYDHYLFFCVETPMATEEPRKVCQYLARTLSADTKIVEKFDEALKTLPMHAQIVLDFSQGKGETLL
;
A
#
# COMPACT_ATOMS: atom_id res chain seq x y z
N MET A 1 38.39 19.57 20.53
CA MET A 1 37.10 19.87 19.87
C MET A 1 36.99 19.04 18.60
N LYS A 2 36.41 17.83 18.66
CA LYS A 2 36.28 16.93 17.50
C LYS A 2 35.08 15.99 17.67
N TYR A 3 33.93 16.54 18.06
CA TYR A 3 32.67 15.79 18.18
C TYR A 3 31.46 16.51 17.57
N LEU A 4 31.62 17.76 17.11
CA LEU A 4 30.51 18.56 16.58
C LEU A 4 30.17 18.29 15.10
N LEU A 5 31.03 17.56 14.38
CA LEU A 5 30.83 17.28 12.95
C LEU A 5 29.97 16.03 12.69
N LEU A 6 29.78 15.16 13.69
CA LEU A 6 29.06 13.89 13.53
C LEU A 6 27.54 14.00 13.67
N THR A 7 27.02 15.09 14.26
CA THR A 7 25.57 15.29 14.43
C THR A 7 24.90 15.94 13.22
N LEU A 8 25.65 16.67 12.39
CA LEU A 8 25.11 17.35 11.21
C LEU A 8 24.90 16.40 10.00
N GLY A 9 25.60 15.27 9.96
CA GLY A 9 25.45 14.27 8.89
C GLY A 9 24.14 13.48 8.96
N LEU A 10 23.59 13.25 10.17
CA LEU A 10 22.40 12.42 10.34
C LEU A 10 21.10 13.15 10.00
N ALA A 11 21.04 14.47 10.22
CA ALA A 11 19.87 15.28 9.89
C ALA A 11 19.64 15.39 8.36
N LEU A 12 20.72 15.39 7.56
CA LEU A 12 20.61 15.46 6.09
C LEU A 12 19.99 14.17 5.50
N VAL A 13 20.26 13.01 6.09
CA VAL A 13 19.81 11.72 5.54
C VAL A 13 18.29 11.55 5.69
N CYS A 14 17.68 12.02 6.78
CA CYS A 14 16.23 12.02 6.93
C CYS A 14 15.52 12.97 5.93
N GLY A 15 16.16 14.09 5.59
CA GLY A 15 15.59 15.05 4.63
C GLY A 15 15.45 14.48 3.22
N ILE A 16 16.43 13.71 2.76
CA ILE A 16 16.43 13.14 1.39
C ILE A 16 15.29 12.14 1.21
N LYS A 17 15.06 11.26 2.19
CA LYS A 17 13.99 10.24 2.12
C LYS A 17 12.59 10.87 2.12
N ALA A 18 12.37 11.88 2.96
CA ALA A 18 11.08 12.57 3.01
C ALA A 18 10.79 13.36 1.72
N VAL A 19 11.83 13.92 1.09
CA VAL A 19 11.72 14.62 -0.20
C VAL A 19 11.35 13.66 -1.33
N ASP A 20 11.95 12.46 -1.37
CA ASP A 20 11.68 11.45 -2.41
C ASP A 20 10.22 10.97 -2.39
N ILE A 21 9.72 10.58 -1.21
CA ILE A 21 8.31 10.20 -1.01
C ILE A 21 7.35 11.34 -1.39
N ALA A 22 7.69 12.58 -1.01
CA ALA A 22 6.88 13.74 -1.35
C ALA A 22 6.89 14.06 -2.87
N GLN A 23 7.97 13.73 -3.57
CA GLN A 23 8.06 13.92 -5.02
C GLN A 23 7.24 12.86 -5.77
N THR A 24 7.35 11.58 -5.38
CA THR A 24 6.54 10.49 -5.97
C THR A 24 5.04 10.79 -5.89
N ARG A 25 4.57 11.42 -4.81
CA ARG A 25 3.16 11.80 -4.67
C ARG A 25 2.72 12.92 -5.61
N LYS A 26 3.59 13.89 -5.89
CA LYS A 26 3.23 15.08 -6.70
C LYS A 26 3.12 14.78 -8.18
N ASP A 27 3.87 13.78 -8.67
CA ASP A 27 4.01 13.48 -10.11
C ASP A 27 3.66 12.02 -10.43
N LEU A 28 2.69 11.43 -9.72
CA LEU A 28 2.34 10.01 -9.92
C LEU A 28 1.88 9.75 -11.37
N ASP A 29 2.69 9.01 -12.12
CA ASP A 29 2.33 8.53 -13.46
C ASP A 29 1.58 7.19 -13.37
N ILE A 30 0.26 7.25 -13.49
CA ILE A 30 -0.60 6.06 -13.41
C ILE A 30 -0.32 5.05 -14.54
N MET A 31 0.22 5.51 -15.68
CA MET A 31 0.51 4.62 -16.81
C MET A 31 1.62 3.64 -16.45
N LYS A 32 2.57 4.06 -15.61
CA LYS A 32 3.67 3.22 -15.12
C LYS A 32 3.25 2.20 -14.06
N LEU A 33 2.04 2.34 -13.49
CA LEU A 33 1.47 1.33 -12.60
C LEU A 33 0.91 0.11 -13.33
N THR A 34 0.85 0.14 -14.67
CA THR A 34 0.28 -0.93 -15.48
C THR A 34 0.97 -2.28 -15.25
N GLY A 35 0.19 -3.35 -15.23
CA GLY A 35 0.66 -4.73 -15.23
C GLY A 35 0.42 -5.46 -13.92
N THR A 36 1.12 -6.58 -13.75
CA THR A 36 0.99 -7.47 -12.59
C THR A 36 1.66 -6.87 -11.36
N TRP A 37 1.02 -7.12 -10.22
CA TRP A 37 1.48 -6.78 -8.88
C TRP A 37 1.16 -7.94 -7.93
N HIS A 38 1.92 -8.05 -6.85
CA HIS A 38 1.72 -9.05 -5.81
C HIS A 38 1.65 -8.36 -4.46
N SER A 39 0.56 -8.56 -3.70
CA SER A 39 0.53 -8.13 -2.30
C SER A 39 1.58 -8.92 -1.52
N MET A 40 2.45 -8.21 -0.80
CA MET A 40 3.54 -8.79 0.00
C MET A 40 3.32 -8.58 1.49
N VAL A 41 2.86 -7.38 1.88
CA VAL A 41 2.60 -7.02 3.27
C VAL A 41 1.31 -6.22 3.35
N MET A 42 0.49 -6.47 4.37
CA MET A 42 -0.67 -5.67 4.72
C MET A 42 -0.55 -5.20 6.15
N ALA A 43 -0.78 -3.92 6.41
CA ALA A 43 -0.84 -3.35 7.76
C ALA A 43 -2.20 -2.69 7.97
N ALA A 44 -2.75 -2.77 9.18
CA ALA A 44 -4.03 -2.16 9.51
C ALA A 44 -3.99 -1.38 10.82
N SER A 45 -4.73 -0.28 10.87
CA SER A 45 -5.02 0.42 12.13
C SER A 45 -6.08 -0.30 12.96
N ASP A 46 -6.90 -1.14 12.33
CA ASP A 46 -7.92 -1.95 12.99
C ASP A 46 -7.81 -3.37 12.44
N LEU A 47 -7.45 -4.30 13.33
CA LEU A 47 -7.22 -5.70 12.96
C LEU A 47 -8.46 -6.34 12.32
N THR A 48 -9.68 -5.91 12.67
CA THR A 48 -10.93 -6.46 12.11
C THR A 48 -11.04 -6.28 10.59
N LEU A 49 -10.26 -5.35 10.01
CA LEU A 49 -10.18 -5.14 8.56
C LEU A 49 -9.42 -6.24 7.82
N LEU A 50 -8.58 -7.03 8.53
CA LEU A 50 -7.70 -8.06 7.98
C LEU A 50 -7.78 -9.44 8.68
N GLU A 51 -8.30 -9.53 9.90
CA GLU A 51 -8.09 -10.68 10.80
C GLU A 51 -8.54 -12.04 10.24
N THR A 52 -9.66 -12.06 9.49
CA THR A 52 -10.21 -13.28 8.89
C THR A 52 -10.06 -13.28 7.38
N GLU A 53 -10.08 -14.47 6.76
CA GLU A 53 -10.11 -14.60 5.29
C GLU A 53 -11.27 -13.83 4.63
N LYS A 54 -12.35 -13.56 5.39
CA LYS A 54 -13.55 -12.84 4.92
C LYS A 54 -13.54 -11.35 5.28
N ALA A 55 -12.51 -10.88 5.98
CA ALA A 55 -12.42 -9.49 6.43
C ALA A 55 -12.54 -8.53 5.23
N PRO A 56 -13.17 -7.36 5.41
CA PRO A 56 -13.63 -6.53 4.30
C PRO A 56 -12.49 -6.11 3.37
N LEU A 57 -11.32 -5.80 3.93
CA LEU A 57 -10.15 -5.31 3.19
C LEU A 57 -9.01 -6.32 3.08
N ARG A 58 -9.24 -7.60 3.44
CA ARG A 58 -8.29 -8.68 3.13
C ARG A 58 -8.43 -9.09 1.67
N VAL A 59 -7.81 -8.27 0.82
CA VAL A 59 -7.81 -8.41 -0.64
C VAL A 59 -6.38 -8.42 -1.16
N TYR A 60 -6.15 -9.16 -2.25
CA TYR A 60 -4.84 -9.32 -2.86
C TYR A 60 -4.86 -8.71 -4.24
N ILE A 61 -3.97 -7.77 -4.49
CA ILE A 61 -3.88 -7.15 -5.81
C ILE A 61 -3.21 -8.12 -6.78
N LYS A 62 -3.77 -8.22 -7.99
CA LYS A 62 -3.26 -9.07 -9.07
C LYS A 62 -2.73 -8.23 -10.22
N GLU A 63 -3.52 -7.27 -10.70
CA GLU A 63 -3.16 -6.43 -11.84
C GLU A 63 -3.77 -5.05 -11.75
N MET A 64 -3.10 -4.08 -12.38
CA MET A 64 -3.59 -2.73 -12.55
C MET A 64 -3.50 -2.30 -14.02
N TRP A 65 -4.52 -1.57 -14.48
CA TRP A 65 -4.61 -1.09 -15.85
C TRP A 65 -5.22 0.31 -15.89
N PRO A 66 -4.60 1.30 -16.56
CA PRO A 66 -5.22 2.60 -16.75
C PRO A 66 -6.47 2.47 -17.63
N THR A 67 -7.46 3.34 -17.39
CA THR A 67 -8.65 3.48 -18.25
C THR A 67 -8.48 4.64 -19.22
N PRO A 68 -9.28 4.73 -20.30
CA PRO A 68 -9.24 5.87 -21.23
C PRO A 68 -9.48 7.23 -20.55
N GLU A 69 -10.22 7.26 -19.44
CA GLU A 69 -10.52 8.46 -18.63
C GLU A 69 -9.40 8.81 -17.64
N ASN A 70 -8.28 8.07 -17.68
CA ASN A 70 -7.15 8.18 -16.78
C ASN A 70 -7.50 7.81 -15.33
N ASN A 71 -8.42 6.85 -15.15
CA ASN A 71 -8.64 6.15 -13.87
C ASN A 71 -7.77 4.89 -13.82
N LEU A 72 -7.80 4.17 -12.69
CA LEU A 72 -7.07 2.92 -12.54
C LEU A 72 -8.04 1.75 -12.30
N LYS A 73 -8.10 0.81 -13.26
CA LYS A 73 -8.79 -0.47 -13.09
C LYS A 73 -7.88 -1.42 -12.33
N ILE A 74 -8.38 -1.97 -11.23
CA ILE A 74 -7.63 -2.87 -10.34
C ILE A 74 -8.34 -4.21 -10.32
N ASN A 75 -7.64 -5.25 -10.75
CA ASN A 75 -8.06 -6.64 -10.55
C ASN A 75 -7.49 -7.14 -9.23
N LEU A 76 -8.35 -7.67 -8.38
CA LEU A 76 -8.01 -8.16 -7.06
C LEU A 76 -8.65 -9.51 -6.81
N LEU A 77 -8.09 -10.24 -5.85
CA LEU A 77 -8.59 -11.51 -5.36
C LEU A 77 -9.12 -11.33 -3.95
N LYS A 78 -10.25 -11.99 -3.65
CA LYS A 78 -10.83 -12.06 -2.30
C LYS A 78 -11.30 -13.47 -2.00
N ARG A 79 -11.11 -13.92 -0.77
CA ARG A 79 -11.69 -15.18 -0.31
C ARG A 79 -13.16 -14.99 0.04
N VAL A 80 -14.02 -15.74 -0.66
CA VAL A 80 -15.46 -15.77 -0.44
C VAL A 80 -15.88 -17.23 -0.30
N ASN A 81 -16.46 -17.59 0.85
CA ASN A 81 -16.93 -18.94 1.15
C ASN A 81 -15.89 -20.05 0.88
N GLY A 82 -14.62 -19.80 1.21
CA GLY A 82 -13.52 -20.77 1.05
C GLY A 82 -12.90 -20.81 -0.35
N SER A 83 -13.44 -20.06 -1.31
CA SER A 83 -12.91 -19.95 -2.68
C SER A 83 -12.28 -18.59 -2.92
N CYS A 84 -11.23 -18.56 -3.76
CA CYS A 84 -10.63 -17.32 -4.22
C CYS A 84 -11.42 -16.78 -5.42
N VAL A 85 -12.01 -15.61 -5.27
CA VAL A 85 -12.84 -14.96 -6.29
C VAL A 85 -12.11 -13.72 -6.81
N GLU A 86 -12.05 -13.58 -8.13
CA GLU A 86 -11.51 -12.40 -8.78
C GLU A 86 -12.59 -11.32 -8.87
N MET A 87 -12.21 -10.08 -8.56
CA MET A 87 -13.06 -8.90 -8.61
C MET A 87 -12.31 -7.78 -9.31
N THR A 88 -13.06 -6.90 -9.97
CA THR A 88 -12.51 -5.69 -10.58
C THR A 88 -13.12 -4.46 -9.91
N VAL A 89 -12.28 -3.51 -9.52
CA VAL A 89 -12.70 -2.20 -9.02
C VAL A 89 -12.08 -1.09 -9.87
N ILE A 90 -12.75 0.06 -9.93
CA ILE A 90 -12.22 1.26 -10.59
C ILE A 90 -11.87 2.26 -9.50
N ALA A 91 -10.60 2.65 -9.45
CA ALA A 91 -10.09 3.75 -8.66
C ALA A 91 -10.15 5.03 -9.50
N GLN A 92 -11.10 5.89 -9.17
CA GLN A 92 -11.33 7.16 -9.83
C GLN A 92 -10.28 8.17 -9.39
N LYS A 93 -9.66 8.86 -10.34
CA LYS A 93 -8.67 9.91 -10.01
C LYS A 93 -9.31 11.08 -9.24
N THR A 94 -8.51 11.79 -8.46
CA THR A 94 -8.88 13.06 -7.87
C THR A 94 -8.01 14.19 -8.41
N GLU A 95 -8.14 15.40 -7.85
CA GLU A 95 -7.23 16.51 -8.14
C GLU A 95 -5.80 16.25 -7.63
N ASP A 96 -5.66 15.44 -6.58
CA ASP A 96 -4.36 14.97 -6.10
C ASP A 96 -3.97 13.70 -6.88
N PRO A 97 -2.86 13.71 -7.66
CA PRO A 97 -2.44 12.57 -8.48
C PRO A 97 -2.23 11.28 -7.69
N ALA A 98 -1.87 11.38 -6.41
CA ALA A 98 -1.64 10.23 -5.54
C ALA A 98 -2.90 9.75 -4.82
N VAL A 99 -4.05 10.40 -5.00
CA VAL A 99 -5.30 10.07 -4.32
C VAL A 99 -6.38 9.66 -5.31
N PHE A 100 -7.04 8.55 -4.98
CA PHE A 100 -8.14 7.98 -5.74
C PHE A 100 -9.35 7.72 -4.86
N ILE A 101 -10.53 7.66 -5.47
CA ILE A 101 -11.77 7.22 -4.84
C ILE A 101 -12.18 5.88 -5.43
N VAL A 102 -12.45 4.90 -4.57
CA VAL A 102 -12.95 3.58 -4.98
C VAL A 102 -14.32 3.38 -4.33
N ASN A 103 -15.28 2.89 -5.11
CA ASN A 103 -16.52 2.37 -4.55
C ASN A 103 -16.41 0.84 -4.42
N TYR A 104 -16.13 0.38 -3.21
CA TYR A 104 -16.04 -1.03 -2.85
C TYR A 104 -16.69 -1.24 -1.48
N GLN A 105 -17.93 -1.73 -1.47
CA GLN A 105 -18.74 -1.84 -0.24
C GLN A 105 -18.92 -0.49 0.49
N GLY A 106 -18.88 0.60 -0.26
CA GLY A 106 -18.83 1.97 0.25
C GLY A 106 -17.76 2.78 -0.47
N GLU A 107 -17.87 4.10 -0.40
CA GLU A 107 -16.85 5.00 -0.91
C GLU A 107 -15.64 4.99 0.04
N MET A 108 -14.45 4.79 -0.52
CA MET A 108 -13.19 4.77 0.22
C MET A 108 -12.14 5.59 -0.52
N LYS A 109 -11.25 6.22 0.26
CA LYS A 109 -10.11 6.94 -0.27
C LYS A 109 -8.91 6.00 -0.37
N VAL A 110 -8.25 5.99 -1.51
CA VAL A 110 -6.97 5.29 -1.71
C VAL A 110 -5.89 6.33 -1.90
N SER A 111 -4.77 6.19 -1.18
CA SER A 111 -3.63 7.10 -1.29
C SER A 111 -2.35 6.31 -1.54
N VAL A 112 -1.65 6.63 -2.63
CA VAL A 112 -0.31 6.11 -2.89
C VAL A 112 0.67 6.78 -1.94
N LEU A 113 1.40 5.98 -1.18
CA LEU A 113 2.40 6.48 -0.26
C LEU A 113 3.72 6.72 -0.97
N ASP A 114 4.21 5.72 -1.73
CA ASP A 114 5.47 5.74 -2.45
C ASP A 114 5.51 4.60 -3.48
N THR A 115 6.30 4.73 -4.54
CA THR A 115 6.52 3.74 -5.60
C THR A 115 7.71 4.12 -6.46
N ASP A 116 8.46 3.14 -6.93
CA ASP A 116 9.45 3.32 -8.00
C ASP A 116 8.97 2.74 -9.35
N TYR A 117 7.69 2.34 -9.42
CA TYR A 117 7.00 1.70 -10.54
C TYR A 117 7.50 0.30 -10.94
N ASP A 118 8.81 0.08 -10.86
CA ASP A 118 9.49 -1.10 -11.39
C ASP A 118 9.66 -2.22 -10.35
N HIS A 119 9.61 -1.91 -9.06
CA HIS A 119 9.84 -2.89 -8.00
C HIS A 119 8.74 -2.91 -6.95
N TYR A 120 8.29 -1.75 -6.47
CA TYR A 120 7.32 -1.66 -5.38
C TYR A 120 6.29 -0.56 -5.53
N LEU A 121 5.15 -0.76 -4.87
CA LEU A 121 4.09 0.24 -4.68
C LEU A 121 3.56 0.11 -3.26
N PHE A 122 3.54 1.22 -2.53
CA PHE A 122 2.91 1.33 -1.22
C PHE A 122 1.66 2.18 -1.35
N PHE A 123 0.53 1.71 -0.83
CA PHE A 123 -0.70 2.49 -0.79
C PHE A 123 -1.47 2.22 0.50
N CYS A 124 -2.35 3.14 0.87
CA CYS A 124 -3.32 2.95 1.94
C CYS A 124 -4.74 3.16 1.44
N VAL A 125 -5.67 2.39 1.99
CA VAL A 125 -7.12 2.55 1.86
C VAL A 125 -7.63 3.10 3.18
N GLU A 126 -8.37 4.20 3.14
CA GLU A 126 -9.03 4.79 4.30
C GLU A 126 -10.54 4.56 4.20
N THR A 127 -11.11 3.93 5.23
CA THR A 127 -12.55 3.83 5.40
C THR A 127 -13.04 4.99 6.27
N PRO A 128 -13.94 5.86 5.77
CA PRO A 128 -14.44 6.98 6.54
C PRO A 128 -15.21 6.49 7.78
N MET A 129 -15.05 7.23 8.89
CA MET A 129 -15.77 7.03 10.16
C MET A 129 -16.49 8.32 10.52
N ALA A 130 -17.69 8.23 11.10
CA ALA A 130 -18.54 9.40 11.33
C ALA A 130 -18.00 10.36 12.41
N THR A 131 -17.35 9.83 13.44
CA THR A 131 -16.94 10.60 14.64
C THR A 131 -15.51 10.30 15.10
N GLU A 132 -14.77 9.49 14.34
CA GLU A 132 -13.45 8.98 14.71
C GLU A 132 -12.47 9.16 13.56
N GLU A 133 -11.17 8.94 13.83
CA GLU A 133 -10.18 8.89 12.75
C GLU A 133 -10.54 7.78 11.74
N PRO A 134 -10.32 8.01 10.43
CA PRO A 134 -10.53 6.97 9.43
C PRO A 134 -9.68 5.75 9.75
N ARG A 135 -10.29 4.56 9.71
CA ARG A 135 -9.54 3.32 9.80
C ARG A 135 -8.82 3.06 8.47
N LYS A 136 -7.64 2.46 8.56
CA LYS A 136 -6.71 2.35 7.43
C LYS A 136 -6.21 0.93 7.26
N VAL A 137 -6.07 0.52 6.00
CA VAL A 137 -5.28 -0.64 5.59
C VAL A 137 -4.25 -0.17 4.58
N CYS A 138 -2.97 -0.42 4.85
CA CYS A 138 -1.89 -0.13 3.93
C CYS A 138 -1.31 -1.42 3.38
N GLN A 139 -0.96 -1.45 2.09
CA GLN A 139 -0.29 -2.59 1.49
C GLN A 139 1.03 -2.20 0.83
N TYR A 140 1.98 -3.13 0.90
CA TYR A 140 3.14 -3.20 0.02
C TYR A 140 2.85 -4.20 -1.09
N LEU A 141 2.90 -3.72 -2.34
CA LEU A 141 2.89 -4.52 -3.54
C LEU A 141 4.28 -4.60 -4.17
N ALA A 142 4.64 -5.77 -4.70
CA ALA A 142 5.87 -5.98 -5.46
C ALA A 142 5.58 -6.43 -6.90
N ARG A 143 6.49 -6.13 -7.83
CA ARG A 143 6.43 -6.67 -9.21
C ARG A 143 6.81 -8.14 -9.30
N THR A 144 7.52 -8.66 -8.30
CA THR A 144 7.93 -10.07 -8.22
C THR A 144 7.63 -10.63 -6.83
N LEU A 145 7.53 -11.96 -6.71
CA LEU A 145 7.27 -12.64 -5.43
C LEU A 145 8.49 -12.67 -4.48
N SER A 146 9.57 -11.96 -4.80
CA SER A 146 10.74 -11.84 -3.93
C SER A 146 10.57 -10.63 -3.02
N ALA A 147 10.36 -10.87 -1.73
CA ALA A 147 10.37 -9.81 -0.73
C ALA A 147 11.83 -9.33 -0.51
N ASP A 148 12.17 -8.14 -1.02
CA ASP A 148 13.41 -7.47 -0.65
C ASP A 148 13.25 -6.87 0.75
N THR A 149 14.04 -7.35 1.71
CA THR A 149 14.01 -6.87 3.10
C THR A 149 14.17 -5.36 3.20
N LYS A 150 14.96 -4.72 2.31
CA LYS A 150 15.12 -3.27 2.31
C LYS A 150 13.84 -2.54 1.95
N ILE A 151 13.02 -3.12 1.08
CA ILE A 151 11.72 -2.55 0.69
C ILE A 151 10.70 -2.74 1.81
N VAL A 152 10.74 -3.89 2.51
CA VAL A 152 9.92 -4.10 3.71
C VAL A 152 10.26 -3.07 4.79
N GLU A 153 11.55 -2.85 5.08
CA GLU A 153 11.99 -1.80 6.01
C GLU A 153 11.55 -0.39 5.57
N LYS A 154 11.58 -0.11 4.25
CA LYS A 154 11.08 1.15 3.69
C LYS A 154 9.57 1.30 3.91
N PHE A 155 8.80 0.22 3.75
CA PHE A 155 7.38 0.22 4.03
C PHE A 155 7.11 0.50 5.51
N ASP A 156 7.81 -0.19 6.42
CA ASP A 156 7.68 0.06 7.86
C ASP A 156 8.05 1.51 8.22
N GLU A 157 9.09 2.08 7.61
CA GLU A 157 9.45 3.49 7.77
C GLU A 157 8.33 4.44 7.31
N ALA A 158 7.67 4.14 6.18
CA ALA A 158 6.53 4.91 5.68
C ALA A 158 5.30 4.82 6.60
N LEU A 159 5.15 3.73 7.36
CA LEU A 159 4.05 3.51 8.29
C LEU A 159 4.26 4.11 9.68
N LYS A 160 5.49 4.49 10.07
CA LYS A 160 5.81 5.00 11.43
C LYS A 160 4.97 6.20 11.89
N THR A 161 4.44 6.98 10.96
CA THR A 161 3.60 8.16 11.24
C THR A 161 2.10 7.82 11.30
N LEU A 162 1.74 6.56 11.05
CA LEU A 162 0.37 6.08 11.03
C LEU A 162 0.11 5.14 12.22
N PRO A 163 -1.09 5.14 12.80
CA PRO A 163 -1.43 4.28 13.93
C PRO A 163 -1.73 2.86 13.46
N MET A 164 -0.73 2.15 12.95
CA MET A 164 -0.85 0.74 12.56
C MET A 164 -0.75 -0.14 13.80
N HIS A 165 -1.66 -1.13 13.91
CA HIS A 165 -1.77 -2.01 15.07
C HIS A 165 -1.65 -3.50 14.72
N ALA A 166 -1.68 -3.83 13.43
CA ALA A 166 -1.54 -5.19 12.94
C ALA A 166 -0.75 -5.22 11.63
N GLN A 167 0.01 -6.28 11.40
CA GLN A 167 0.73 -6.52 10.15
C GLN A 167 0.66 -8.00 9.74
N ILE A 168 0.45 -8.24 8.45
CA ILE A 168 0.43 -9.57 7.83
C ILE A 168 1.51 -9.58 6.75
N VAL A 169 2.45 -10.51 6.85
CA VAL A 169 3.47 -10.75 5.82
C VAL A 169 3.10 -12.01 5.05
N LEU A 170 3.07 -11.88 3.72
CA LEU A 170 2.75 -12.97 2.81
C LEU A 170 4.04 -13.67 2.40
N ASP A 171 4.24 -14.88 2.93
CA ASP A 171 5.37 -15.72 2.58
C ASP A 171 5.03 -16.57 1.35
N PHE A 172 5.71 -16.32 0.24
CA PHE A 172 5.56 -17.09 -1.01
C PHE A 172 6.67 -18.13 -1.20
N SER A 173 7.66 -18.20 -0.29
CA SER A 173 8.85 -19.04 -0.43
C SER A 173 8.62 -20.53 -0.15
N GLN A 174 7.53 -20.90 0.54
CA GLN A 174 7.29 -22.28 0.97
C GLN A 174 5.98 -22.93 0.48
N GLY A 175 5.16 -22.24 -0.31
CA GLY A 175 3.80 -22.70 -0.58
C GLY A 175 2.93 -22.82 0.70
N LYS A 176 3.42 -22.32 1.84
CA LYS A 176 2.69 -22.13 3.08
C LYS A 176 2.18 -20.70 3.13
N GLY A 177 0.93 -20.54 3.53
CA GLY A 177 0.26 -19.25 3.59
C GLY A 177 0.83 -18.28 4.64
N GLU A 178 0.14 -17.15 4.69
CA GLU A 178 0.39 -15.91 5.42
C GLU A 178 0.83 -16.07 6.88
N THR A 179 1.73 -15.19 7.34
CA THR A 179 2.14 -15.09 8.75
C THR A 179 1.65 -13.76 9.32
N LEU A 180 0.91 -13.82 10.42
CA LEU A 180 0.51 -12.64 11.20
C LEU A 180 1.67 -12.30 12.15
N LEU A 181 2.11 -11.04 12.17
CA LEU A 181 3.15 -10.53 13.07
C LEU A 181 2.57 -9.60 14.12
#